data_AF-A0A3D5Q0B4-F1
#
_entry.id   AF-A0A3D5Q0B4-F1
#
_cell.length_a   1.000
_cell.length_b   1.000
_cell.length_c   1.000
_cell.angle_alpha   90.00
_cell.angle_beta   90.00
_cell.angle_gamma   90.00
#
_symmetry.space_group_name_H-M   'P 1'
#
loop_
_entity.id
_entity.type
_entity.pdbx_description
1 polymer ?
#
loop_
_entity_poly.entity_id
_entity_poly.type
_entity_poly.pdbx_seq_one_letter_code
_entity_poly.pdbx_strand_id
1 'polypeptide(L)'
;MGEWSEYFEDFPEENPGNYVGGKFDPEGAKRVREAEGKRSAASAEITQMLANAWKAEKERSFVQVDECPQCGLEALNIYKIKDTFYLCECQDCGIYGQGASHSEALKSADDALGDGLDWRDNPVPWSR
;
A
#
# COMPACT_ATOMS: atom_id res chain seq x y z
N MET A 1 -3.76 -19.26 -20.96
CA MET A 1 -4.89 -18.41 -21.36
C MET A 1 -5.10 -18.64 -22.86
N GLY A 2 -5.89 -19.65 -23.25
CA GLY A 2 -6.03 -20.03 -24.68
C GLY A 2 -7.49 -20.16 -25.08
N GLU A 3 -8.25 -20.97 -24.35
CA GLU A 3 -9.65 -21.27 -24.67
C GLU A 3 -10.62 -20.09 -24.46
N TRP A 4 -10.37 -19.24 -23.47
CA TRP A 4 -11.26 -18.12 -23.14
C TRP A 4 -11.02 -16.88 -24.01
N SER A 5 -9.78 -16.68 -24.47
CA SER A 5 -9.45 -15.58 -25.39
C SER A 5 -10.09 -15.83 -26.76
N GLU A 6 -10.02 -17.07 -27.26
CA GLU A 6 -10.63 -17.47 -28.53
C GLU A 6 -12.17 -17.38 -28.46
N TYR A 7 -12.77 -17.73 -27.32
CA TYR A 7 -14.22 -17.54 -27.11
C TYR A 7 -14.65 -16.08 -27.22
N PHE A 8 -13.92 -15.14 -26.60
CA PHE A 8 -14.25 -13.72 -26.65
C PHE A 8 -13.86 -13.05 -27.98
N GLU A 9 -13.07 -13.70 -28.83
CA GLU A 9 -12.86 -13.27 -30.21
C GLU A 9 -14.11 -13.51 -31.05
N ASP A 10 -14.78 -14.65 -30.86
CA ASP A 10 -16.04 -15.00 -31.54
C ASP A 10 -17.27 -14.34 -30.89
N PHE A 11 -17.27 -14.13 -29.57
CA PHE A 11 -18.36 -13.51 -28.80
C PHE A 11 -17.88 -12.29 -27.99
N PRO A 12 -17.54 -11.18 -28.66
CA PRO A 12 -16.94 -10.03 -27.99
C PRO A 12 -17.91 -9.34 -27.01
N GLU A 13 -19.23 -9.47 -27.21
CA GLU A 13 -20.29 -8.97 -26.33
C GLU A 13 -20.35 -9.70 -24.99
N GLU A 14 -19.80 -10.91 -24.88
CA GLU A 14 -19.77 -11.63 -23.61
C GLU A 14 -18.56 -11.26 -22.75
N ASN A 15 -17.59 -10.54 -23.32
CA ASN A 15 -16.42 -10.07 -22.59
C ASN A 15 -16.80 -8.82 -21.79
N PRO A 16 -16.85 -8.88 -20.44
CA PRO A 16 -17.18 -7.71 -19.62
C PRO A 16 -16.19 -6.56 -19.81
N GLY A 17 -14.96 -6.89 -20.22
CA GLY A 17 -13.94 -5.90 -20.51
C GLY A 17 -14.30 -4.98 -21.67
N ASN A 18 -15.19 -5.37 -22.59
CA ASN A 18 -15.54 -4.57 -23.78
C ASN A 18 -16.65 -3.54 -23.52
N TYR A 19 -17.09 -3.37 -22.28
CA TYR A 19 -18.15 -2.44 -21.92
C TYR A 19 -17.58 -1.17 -21.28
N VAL A 20 -18.15 -0.02 -21.64
CA VAL A 20 -17.88 1.29 -21.02
C VAL A 20 -19.20 1.90 -20.59
N GLY A 21 -19.34 2.21 -19.29
CA GLY A 21 -20.57 2.80 -18.75
C GLY A 21 -21.82 1.93 -18.97
N GLY A 22 -21.68 0.61 -18.99
CA GLY A 22 -22.78 -0.34 -19.22
C GLY A 22 -23.16 -0.54 -20.70
N LYS A 23 -22.45 0.08 -21.64
CA LYS A 23 -22.66 -0.09 -23.09
C LYS A 23 -21.50 -0.85 -23.72
N PHE A 24 -21.81 -1.78 -24.62
CA PHE A 24 -20.82 -2.48 -25.42
C PHE A 24 -20.10 -1.50 -26.35
N ASP A 25 -18.81 -1.28 -26.11
CA ASP A 25 -17.91 -0.39 -26.87
C ASP A 25 -16.46 -0.91 -26.75
N PRO A 26 -16.08 -1.94 -27.52
CA PRO A 26 -14.75 -2.58 -27.41
C PRO A 26 -13.60 -1.61 -27.71
N GLU A 27 -13.77 -0.70 -28.66
CA GLU A 27 -12.76 0.31 -29.01
C GLU A 27 -12.67 1.41 -27.92
N GLY A 28 -13.80 1.82 -27.34
CA GLY A 28 -13.82 2.67 -26.15
C GLY A 28 -13.09 2.03 -24.98
N ALA A 29 -13.40 0.76 -24.69
CA ALA A 29 -12.77 0.02 -23.61
C ALA A 29 -11.26 -0.16 -23.82
N LYS A 30 -10.82 -0.47 -25.05
CA LYS A 30 -9.40 -0.55 -25.39
C LYS A 30 -8.68 0.78 -25.15
N ARG A 31 -9.27 1.91 -25.59
CA ARG A 31 -8.71 3.25 -25.33
C ARG A 31 -8.63 3.58 -23.85
N VAL A 32 -9.63 3.19 -23.04
CA VAL A 32 -9.60 3.37 -21.58
C VAL A 32 -8.44 2.56 -20.98
N ARG A 33 -8.32 1.27 -21.30
CA ARG A 33 -7.22 0.42 -20.80
C ARG A 33 -5.85 0.93 -21.22
N GLU A 34 -5.70 1.39 -22.46
CA GLU A 34 -4.45 1.99 -22.93
C GLU A 34 -4.12 3.30 -22.20
N ALA A 35 -5.12 4.15 -21.94
CA ALA A 35 -4.95 5.39 -21.18
C ALA A 35 -4.62 5.11 -19.71
N GLU A 36 -5.29 4.12 -19.09
CA GLU A 36 -4.99 3.66 -17.72
C GLU A 36 -3.60 3.04 -17.62
N GLY A 37 -3.19 2.21 -18.60
CA GLY A 37 -1.85 1.66 -18.68
C GLY A 37 -0.78 2.74 -18.80
N LYS A 38 -1.00 3.74 -19.66
CA LYS A 38 -0.09 4.91 -19.78
C LYS A 38 -0.04 5.74 -18.50
N ARG A 39 -1.19 5.98 -17.85
CA ARG A 39 -1.26 6.68 -16.56
C ARG A 39 -0.54 5.91 -15.47
N SER A 40 -0.74 4.60 -15.38
CA SER A 40 -0.09 3.72 -14.42
C SER A 40 1.43 3.76 -14.60
N ALA A 41 1.91 3.57 -15.83
CA ALA A 41 3.33 3.65 -16.16
C ALA A 41 3.92 5.03 -15.81
N ALA A 42 3.25 6.13 -16.16
CA ALA A 42 3.69 7.48 -15.81
C ALA A 42 3.66 7.75 -14.30
N SER A 43 2.74 7.13 -13.56
CA SER A 43 2.61 7.30 -12.11
C SER A 43 3.58 6.45 -11.30
N ALA A 44 4.20 5.44 -11.91
CA ALA A 44 5.14 4.55 -11.23
C ALA A 44 6.38 5.30 -10.73
N GLU A 45 6.95 6.19 -11.55
CA GLU A 45 8.09 7.02 -11.17
C GLU A 45 7.75 7.95 -10.00
N ILE A 46 6.58 8.57 -10.03
CA ILE A 46 6.09 9.45 -8.95
C ILE A 46 5.92 8.64 -7.66
N THR A 47 5.33 7.44 -7.75
CA THR A 47 5.14 6.55 -6.60
C THR A 47 6.48 6.14 -6.00
N GLN A 48 7.47 5.83 -6.83
CA GLN A 48 8.82 5.50 -6.37
C GLN A 48 9.49 6.69 -5.69
N MET A 49 9.34 7.91 -6.23
CA MET A 49 9.87 9.12 -5.61
C MET A 49 9.26 9.36 -4.22
N LEU A 50 7.94 9.19 -4.09
CA LEU A 50 7.25 9.31 -2.79
C LEU A 50 7.72 8.27 -1.79
N ALA A 51 7.87 7.01 -2.20
CA ALA A 51 8.38 5.93 -1.36
C ALA A 51 9.82 6.21 -0.89
N ASN A 52 10.69 6.68 -1.78
CA ASN A 52 12.06 7.05 -1.44
C ASN A 52 12.12 8.25 -0.48
N ALA A 53 11.31 9.27 -0.72
CA ALA A 53 11.23 10.45 0.15
C ALA A 53 10.73 10.06 1.55
N TRP A 54 9.74 9.18 1.61
CA TRP A 54 9.23 8.65 2.87
C TRP A 54 10.27 7.83 3.63
N LYS A 55 10.96 6.91 2.95
CA LYS A 55 12.05 6.13 3.57
C LYS A 55 13.12 7.05 4.16
N ALA A 56 13.55 8.06 3.41
CA ALA A 56 14.54 9.02 3.87
C ALA A 56 14.04 9.87 5.06
N GLU A 57 12.74 10.20 5.11
CA GLU A 57 12.15 10.86 6.29
C GLU A 57 12.16 9.93 7.51
N LYS A 58 11.72 8.66 7.36
CA LYS A 58 11.78 7.67 8.45
C LYS A 58 13.19 7.51 9.01
N GLU A 59 14.20 7.39 8.15
CA GLU A 59 15.60 7.30 8.57
C GLU A 59 16.05 8.51 9.40
N ARG A 60 15.65 9.73 9.02
CA ARG A 60 15.97 10.95 9.78
C ARG A 60 15.19 11.08 11.09
N SER A 61 13.99 10.51 11.13
CA SER A 61 13.07 10.60 12.26
C SER A 61 13.18 9.43 13.23
N PHE A 62 14.14 8.53 13.03
CA PHE A 62 14.36 7.40 13.92
C PHE A 62 14.72 7.85 15.34
N VAL A 63 14.09 7.24 16.34
CA VAL A 63 14.27 7.55 17.76
C VAL A 63 14.94 6.39 18.48
N GLN A 64 14.32 5.21 18.47
CA GLN A 64 14.78 4.04 19.23
C GLN A 64 14.18 2.74 18.69
N VAL A 65 14.62 1.61 19.23
CA VAL A 65 14.02 0.29 19.03
C VAL A 65 13.49 -0.22 20.37
N ASP A 66 12.24 -0.67 20.37
CA ASP A 66 11.57 -1.23 21.54
C ASP A 66 11.19 -2.71 21.30
N GLU A 67 10.68 -3.37 22.35
CA GLU A 67 10.12 -4.73 22.25
C GLU A 67 8.76 -4.69 21.53
N CYS A 68 8.57 -5.60 20.57
CA CYS A 68 7.34 -5.70 19.82
C CYS A 68 6.23 -6.37 20.65
N PRO A 69 5.03 -5.78 20.76
CA PRO A 69 3.94 -6.38 21.52
C PRO A 69 3.37 -7.66 20.90
N GLN A 70 3.60 -7.89 19.60
CA GLN A 70 3.10 -9.08 18.91
C GLN A 70 4.07 -10.27 18.97
N CYS A 71 5.34 -10.06 18.67
CA CYS A 71 6.32 -11.15 18.59
C CYS A 71 7.32 -11.20 19.75
N GLY A 72 7.34 -10.19 20.63
CA GLY A 72 8.24 -10.13 21.80
C GLY A 72 9.72 -9.89 21.46
N LEU A 73 10.05 -9.50 20.22
CA LEU A 73 11.41 -9.21 19.80
C LEU A 73 11.73 -7.72 19.91
N GLU A 74 12.97 -7.37 20.25
CA GLU A 74 13.53 -6.00 20.16
C GLU A 74 13.72 -5.58 18.69
N ALA A 75 12.60 -5.40 18.00
CA ALA A 75 12.54 -5.12 16.58
C ALA A 75 11.49 -4.05 16.24
N LEU A 76 10.89 -3.39 17.24
CA LEU A 76 9.91 -2.34 17.03
C LEU A 76 10.60 -0.98 16.88
N ASN A 77 10.84 -0.56 15.64
CA ASN A 77 11.43 0.75 15.39
C ASN A 77 10.42 1.85 15.71
N ILE A 78 10.85 2.87 16.44
CA ILE A 78 10.06 4.05 16.79
C ILE A 78 10.59 5.26 16.04
N TYR A 79 9.67 6.01 15.43
CA TYR A 79 9.97 7.22 14.66
C TYR A 79 9.17 8.41 15.20
N LYS A 80 9.79 9.59 15.22
CA LYS A 80 9.15 10.89 15.51
C LYS A 80 9.28 11.82 14.31
N ILE A 81 8.18 11.96 13.58
CA ILE A 81 8.12 12.66 12.30
C ILE A 81 7.52 14.05 12.53
N LYS A 82 8.27 15.09 12.12
CA LYS A 82 7.89 16.51 12.24
C LYS A 82 7.35 16.91 13.62
N ASP A 83 7.88 16.32 14.68
CA ASP A 83 7.53 16.51 16.10
C ASP A 83 6.09 16.19 16.53
N THR A 84 5.15 16.01 15.61
CA THR A 84 3.71 15.86 15.89
C THR A 84 3.15 14.49 15.57
N PHE A 85 3.95 13.63 14.94
CA PHE A 85 3.52 12.31 14.50
C PHE A 85 4.51 11.24 14.93
N TYR A 86 4.02 10.21 15.61
CA TYR A 86 4.77 9.03 15.99
C TYR A 86 4.31 7.83 15.17
N LEU A 87 5.27 7.02 14.79
CA LEU A 87 5.08 5.77 14.07
C LEU A 87 5.94 4.70 14.74
N CYS A 88 5.37 3.52 14.92
CA CYS A 88 6.12 2.32 15.31
C CYS A 88 5.94 1.24 14.26
N GLU A 89 7.01 0.56 13.88
CA GLU A 89 7.01 -0.50 12.85
C GLU A 89 7.91 -1.65 13.28
N CYS A 90 7.34 -2.84 13.47
CA CYS A 90 8.11 -4.04 13.78
C CYS A 90 8.81 -4.55 12.52
N GLN A 91 10.14 -4.65 12.58
CA GLN A 91 10.95 -5.10 11.45
C GLN A 91 10.89 -6.62 11.23
N ASP A 92 10.35 -7.37 12.20
CA ASP A 92 10.21 -8.83 12.15
C ASP A 92 8.79 -9.25 11.71
N CYS A 93 7.79 -9.01 12.55
CA CYS A 93 6.42 -9.48 12.29
C CYS A 93 5.55 -8.49 11.50
N GLY A 94 6.01 -7.26 11.28
CA GLY A 94 5.31 -6.29 10.41
C GLY A 94 4.21 -5.49 11.09
N ILE A 95 3.86 -5.77 12.34
CA ILE A 95 2.88 -4.94 13.08
C ILE A 95 3.38 -3.50 13.17
N TYR A 96 2.45 -2.56 13.13
CA TYR A 96 2.75 -1.15 13.20
C TYR A 96 1.59 -0.36 13.80
N GLY A 97 1.88 0.85 14.26
CA GLY A 97 0.91 1.74 14.89
C GLY A 97 1.36 3.19 14.79
N GLN A 98 0.39 4.11 14.86
CA GLN A 98 0.63 5.54 14.66
C GLN A 98 -0.17 6.38 15.68
N GLY A 99 0.33 7.57 16.00
CA GLY A 99 -0.33 8.46 16.96
C GLY A 99 0.34 9.82 17.09
N ALA A 100 -0.24 10.73 17.89
CA ALA A 100 0.36 12.04 18.17
C ALA A 100 1.46 11.96 19.27
N SER A 101 1.56 10.82 19.95
CA SER A 101 2.57 10.54 20.97
C SER A 101 3.09 9.10 20.85
N HIS A 102 4.23 8.83 21.48
CA HIS A 102 4.79 7.49 21.53
C HIS A 102 3.80 6.47 22.11
N SER A 103 3.13 6.80 23.22
CA SER A 103 2.15 5.89 23.84
C SER A 103 0.92 5.65 22.97
N GLU A 104 0.47 6.65 22.20
CA GLU A 104 -0.63 6.46 21.25
C GLU A 104 -0.23 5.55 20.09
N ALA A 105 0.99 5.70 19.56
CA ALA A 105 1.49 4.82 18.49
C ALA A 105 1.59 3.37 18.95
N LEU A 106 2.12 3.12 20.16
CA LEU A 106 2.17 1.79 20.76
C LEU A 106 0.78 1.21 20.99
N LYS A 107 -0.14 2.00 21.57
CA LYS A 107 -1.54 1.57 21.75
C LYS A 107 -2.20 1.23 20.41
N SER A 108 -1.95 2.01 19.37
CA SER A 108 -2.47 1.74 18.03
C SER A 108 -1.95 0.43 17.44
N ALA A 109 -0.70 0.05 17.75
CA ALA A 109 -0.17 -1.26 17.42
C ALA A 109 -0.84 -2.35 18.27
N ASP A 110 -0.93 -2.19 19.59
CA ASP A 110 -1.60 -3.16 20.47
C ASP A 110 -3.06 -3.44 20.06
N ASP A 111 -3.80 -2.39 19.72
CA ASP A 111 -5.19 -2.50 19.25
C ASP A 111 -5.30 -3.24 17.89
N ALA A 112 -4.18 -3.41 17.18
CA ALA A 112 -4.07 -4.13 15.89
C ALA A 112 -3.70 -5.62 16.02
N LEU A 113 -3.43 -6.10 17.24
CA LEU A 113 -2.92 -7.45 17.44
C LEU A 113 -3.90 -8.49 16.88
N GLY A 114 -3.41 -9.33 15.97
CA GLY A 114 -4.21 -10.38 15.33
C GLY A 114 -4.98 -9.94 14.08
N ASP A 115 -4.95 -8.66 13.70
CA ASP A 115 -5.58 -8.16 12.46
C ASP A 115 -4.85 -8.62 11.18
N GLY A 116 -3.65 -9.18 11.31
CA GLY A 116 -2.83 -9.62 10.18
C GLY A 116 -2.26 -8.46 9.36
N LEU A 117 -2.13 -7.28 9.96
CA LEU A 117 -1.59 -6.10 9.31
C LEU A 117 -0.07 -6.12 9.25
N ASP A 118 0.48 -5.72 8.10
CA ASP A 118 1.91 -5.65 7.85
C ASP A 118 2.26 -4.34 7.12
N TRP A 119 3.08 -3.47 7.73
CA TRP A 119 3.48 -2.21 7.10
C TRP A 119 4.24 -2.42 5.78
N ARG A 120 4.84 -3.60 5.58
CA ARG A 120 5.60 -3.93 4.37
C ARG A 120 4.69 -4.09 3.15
N ASP A 121 3.44 -4.46 3.36
CA ASP A 121 2.44 -4.54 2.30
C ASP A 121 2.01 -3.15 1.80
N ASN A 122 2.24 -2.10 2.59
CA ASN A 122 1.92 -0.74 2.23
C ASN A 122 2.92 0.26 2.84
N PRO A 123 4.11 0.43 2.21
CA PRO A 123 5.28 1.04 2.84
C PRO A 123 5.25 2.58 2.87
N VAL A 124 4.08 3.21 2.72
CA VAL A 124 3.89 4.68 2.68
C VAL A 124 3.02 5.13 3.85
N PRO A 125 3.12 6.38 4.34
CA PRO A 125 2.49 6.81 5.61
C PRO A 125 0.96 6.81 5.60
N TRP A 126 0.36 6.70 4.42
CA TRP A 126 -1.09 6.74 4.22
C TRP A 126 -1.73 5.37 4.45
N SER A 127 -0.97 4.43 5.01
CA SER A 127 -1.32 3.02 5.11
C SER A 127 -1.80 2.59 6.49
N ARG A 128 -2.77 3.27 7.07
CA ARG A 128 -3.84 2.69 7.89
C ARG A 128 -4.91 3.75 8.04
#